data_AF-A0AAD4BW45-F1
#
_entry.id   AF-A0AAD4BW45-F1
#
_cell.length_a   1.000
_cell.length_b   1.000
_cell.length_c   1.000
_cell.angle_alpha   90.00
_cell.angle_beta   90.00
_cell.angle_gamma   90.00
#
_symmetry.space_group_name_H-M   'P 1'
#
loop_
_entity.id
_entity.type
_entity.pdbx_description
1 polymer ?
#
loop_
_entity_poly.entity_id
_entity_poly.type
_entity_poly.pdbx_seq_one_letter_code
_entity_poly.pdbx_strand_id
1 'polypeptide(L)'
;MAATQQTPALFKPIKDGRLTLRHRIISCPFDPLSSIYLPCSVPGPQQASYYSQRGSIPGTLLITEGTFISYDAGGYGNVPGIYIDEQIKGAHFPRAAGSAFRTVRLRVLRRVDRKVAATSCVDRG
;
A
#
# COMPACT_ATOMS: atom_id res chain seq x y z
N MET A 1 18.01 -27.92 33.08
CA MET A 1 18.78 -27.15 32.08
C MET A 1 17.80 -26.27 31.31
N ALA A 2 17.69 -24.98 31.68
CA ALA A 2 16.80 -24.05 30.98
C ALA A 2 17.48 -23.64 29.67
N ALA A 3 16.84 -23.90 28.53
CA ALA A 3 17.35 -23.48 27.24
C ALA A 3 17.30 -21.94 27.16
N THR A 4 18.44 -21.31 26.97
CA THR A 4 18.52 -19.87 26.69
C THR A 4 17.87 -19.62 25.32
N GLN A 5 16.63 -19.13 25.30
CA GLN A 5 15.95 -18.78 24.05
C GLN A 5 16.60 -17.53 23.46
N GLN A 6 17.47 -17.74 22.49
CA GLN A 6 18.13 -16.66 21.76
C GLN A 6 17.13 -16.05 20.78
N THR A 7 16.88 -14.74 20.86
CA THR A 7 15.95 -14.08 19.95
C THR A 7 16.44 -14.22 18.50
N PRO A 8 15.62 -14.81 17.59
CA PRO A 8 15.98 -14.96 16.19
C PRO A 8 16.29 -13.60 15.54
N ALA A 9 17.22 -13.57 14.59
CA ALA A 9 17.60 -12.34 13.88
C ALA A 9 16.41 -11.61 13.23
N LEU A 10 15.37 -12.34 12.86
CA LEU A 10 14.13 -11.84 12.27
C LEU A 10 13.39 -10.84 13.17
N PHE A 11 13.41 -11.05 14.49
CA PHE A 11 12.72 -10.21 15.48
C PHE A 11 13.64 -9.17 16.12
N LYS A 12 14.88 -9.05 15.64
CA LYS A 12 15.79 -8.00 16.11
C LYS A 12 15.45 -6.67 15.42
N PRO A 13 15.42 -5.56 16.17
CA PRO A 13 15.18 -4.26 15.58
C PRO A 13 16.28 -3.90 14.58
N ILE A 14 15.91 -3.10 13.57
CA ILE A 14 16.83 -2.58 12.57
C ILE A 14 16.53 -1.10 12.33
N LYS A 15 17.59 -0.31 12.21
CA LYS A 15 17.51 1.09 11.79
C LYS A 15 17.91 1.17 10.33
N ASP A 16 17.02 1.70 9.50
CA ASP A 16 17.24 1.91 8.07
C ASP A 16 16.92 3.36 7.72
N GLY A 17 17.97 4.18 7.53
CA GLY A 17 17.85 5.62 7.34
C GLY A 17 17.10 6.32 8.48
N ARG A 18 15.93 6.89 8.16
CA ARG A 18 15.02 7.56 9.12
C ARG A 18 14.03 6.60 9.78
N LEU A 19 14.04 5.33 9.41
CA LEU A 19 13.09 4.32 9.87
C LEU A 19 13.73 3.49 10.99
N THR A 20 12.97 3.29 12.08
CA THR A 20 13.33 2.34 13.14
C THR A 20 12.26 1.25 13.18
N LEU A 21 12.61 0.06 12.69
CA LEU A 21 11.73 -1.09 12.66
C LEU A 21 11.98 -1.96 13.89
N ARG A 22 10.89 -2.45 14.50
CA ARG A 22 10.98 -3.34 15.68
C ARG A 22 11.33 -4.78 15.28
N HIS A 23 11.10 -5.14 14.02
CA HIS A 23 11.36 -6.46 13.47
C HIS A 23 11.63 -6.34 11.96
N ARG A 24 12.19 -7.39 11.36
CA ARG A 24 12.59 -7.44 9.95
C ARG A 24 11.54 -8.09 9.05
N ILE A 25 10.29 -8.05 9.47
CA ILE A 25 9.12 -8.55 8.72
C ILE A 25 8.49 -7.35 8.01
N ILE A 26 8.35 -7.46 6.70
CA ILE A 26 7.88 -6.38 5.83
C ILE A 26 6.68 -6.91 5.07
N SER A 27 5.60 -6.14 4.98
CA SER A 27 4.49 -6.49 4.10
C SER A 27 4.89 -6.21 2.66
N CYS A 28 4.84 -7.26 1.83
CA CYS A 28 5.09 -7.15 0.39
C CYS A 28 3.99 -6.31 -0.28
N PRO A 29 4.31 -5.51 -1.32
CA PRO A 29 3.30 -4.88 -2.15
C PRO A 29 2.43 -5.95 -2.81
N PHE A 30 1.16 -5.99 -2.42
CA PHE A 30 0.15 -6.86 -3.02
C PHE A 30 -0.96 -5.97 -3.55
N ASP A 31 -1.32 -6.15 -4.83
CA ASP A 31 -2.42 -5.43 -5.43
C ASP A 31 -3.73 -6.14 -5.02
N PRO A 32 -4.53 -5.55 -4.13
CA PRO A 32 -5.73 -6.22 -3.66
C PRO A 32 -6.79 -6.28 -4.76
N LEU A 33 -7.68 -7.26 -4.63
CA LEU A 33 -8.76 -7.52 -5.57
C LEU A 33 -9.68 -6.29 -5.73
N SER A 34 -10.40 -6.23 -6.85
CA SER A 34 -11.31 -5.15 -7.25
C SER A 34 -12.36 -4.73 -6.20
N SER A 35 -12.62 -5.56 -5.19
CA SER A 35 -13.66 -5.32 -4.19
C SER A 35 -13.36 -4.18 -3.22
N ILE A 36 -12.10 -3.76 -3.06
CA ILE A 36 -11.74 -2.74 -2.07
C ILE A 36 -11.65 -1.32 -2.63
N TYR A 37 -11.91 -1.14 -3.93
CA TYR A 37 -11.80 0.13 -4.63
C TYR A 37 -13.18 0.62 -5.09
N LEU A 38 -13.37 1.93 -5.01
CA LEU A 38 -14.49 2.65 -5.59
C LEU A 38 -14.23 2.91 -7.09
N PRO A 39 -15.24 3.37 -7.85
CA PRO A 39 -15.03 3.84 -9.22
C PRO A 39 -13.84 4.81 -9.30
N CYS A 40 -13.14 4.81 -10.44
CA CYS A 40 -11.91 5.59 -10.63
C CYS A 40 -10.73 5.15 -9.77
N SER A 41 -10.77 3.90 -9.30
CA SER A 41 -9.71 3.30 -8.49
C SER A 41 -9.44 4.13 -7.23
N VAL A 42 -10.49 4.76 -6.69
CA VAL A 42 -10.42 5.52 -5.46
C VAL A 42 -10.37 4.52 -4.29
N PRO A 43 -9.38 4.64 -3.40
CA PRO A 43 -9.31 3.88 -2.15
C PRO A 43 -10.63 3.85 -1.36
N GLY A 44 -11.22 2.67 -1.18
CA GLY A 44 -12.43 2.48 -0.39
C GLY A 44 -12.15 2.27 1.11
N PRO A 45 -13.19 2.29 1.97
CA PRO A 45 -13.04 2.05 3.41
C PRO A 45 -12.47 0.66 3.74
N GLN A 46 -12.70 -0.33 2.88
CA GLN A 46 -12.14 -1.67 3.05
C GLN A 46 -10.61 -1.70 2.94
N GLN A 47 -10.01 -0.79 2.17
CA GLN A 47 -8.56 -0.67 2.06
C GLN A 47 -7.93 -0.16 3.36
N ALA A 48 -8.61 0.74 4.07
CA ALA A 48 -8.16 1.20 5.40
C ALA A 48 -8.12 0.04 6.40
N SER A 49 -9.19 -0.77 6.45
CA SER A 49 -9.25 -1.97 7.29
C SER A 49 -8.18 -3.00 6.91
N TYR A 50 -7.94 -3.20 5.61
CA TYR A 50 -6.91 -4.10 5.09
C TYR A 50 -5.49 -3.73 5.58
N TYR A 51 -5.15 -2.45 5.56
CA TYR A 51 -3.84 -1.97 6.03
C TYR A 51 -3.75 -1.88 7.55
N SER A 52 -4.85 -1.57 8.23
CA SER A 52 -4.91 -1.58 9.70
C SER A 52 -4.58 -2.96 10.27
N GLN A 53 -5.15 -4.02 9.70
CA GLN A 53 -4.88 -5.40 10.12
C GLN A 53 -3.41 -5.79 9.96
N ARG A 54 -2.77 -5.38 8.85
CA ARG A 54 -1.34 -5.67 8.56
C ARG A 54 -0.38 -4.78 9.35
N GLY A 55 -0.82 -3.59 9.74
CA GLY A 55 -0.07 -2.63 10.55
C GLY A 55 -0.29 -2.76 12.05
N SER A 56 -1.02 -3.80 12.48
CA SER A 56 -1.39 -4.03 13.89
C SER A 56 -0.17 -4.24 14.80
N ILE A 57 0.94 -4.74 14.27
CA ILE A 57 2.18 -4.89 15.03
C ILE A 57 2.99 -3.59 14.93
N PRO A 58 3.41 -3.00 16.05
CA PRO A 58 4.18 -1.77 16.04
C PRO A 58 5.57 -1.99 15.44
N GLY A 59 6.04 -1.01 14.67
CA GLY A 59 7.34 -1.06 14.02
C GLY A 59 7.42 -1.99 12.80
N THR A 60 6.29 -2.44 12.25
CA THR A 60 6.21 -3.10 10.93
C THR A 60 6.34 -2.07 9.82
N LEU A 61 7.09 -2.42 8.78
CA LEU A 61 7.12 -1.67 7.53
C LEU A 61 6.03 -2.20 6.58
N LEU A 62 5.14 -1.31 6.16
CA LEU A 62 4.10 -1.61 5.17
C LEU A 62 4.44 -0.94 3.84
N ILE A 63 4.59 -1.75 2.81
CA ILE A 63 4.69 -1.28 1.43
C ILE A 63 3.31 -1.47 0.79
N THR A 64 2.79 -0.41 0.17
CA THR A 64 1.46 -0.47 -0.42
C THR A 64 1.46 -1.20 -1.76
N GLU A 65 0.27 -1.48 -2.26
CA GLU A 65 0.04 -1.81 -3.66
C GLU A 65 0.73 -0.82 -4.63
N GLY A 66 0.86 -1.26 -5.88
CA GLY A 66 1.25 -0.36 -6.95
C GLY A 66 0.21 0.73 -7.13
N THR A 67 0.63 1.99 -7.17
CA THR A 67 -0.26 3.14 -7.42
C THR A 67 0.19 3.84 -8.69
N PHE A 68 -0.76 4.15 -9.58
CA PHE A 68 -0.46 4.83 -10.84
C PHE A 68 -0.27 6.33 -10.62
N ILE A 69 0.77 6.89 -11.26
CA ILE A 69 1.12 8.32 -11.19
C ILE A 69 0.29 9.19 -12.14
N SER A 70 -0.34 8.60 -13.15
CA SER A 70 -1.14 9.28 -14.15
C SER A 70 -2.10 8.29 -14.80
N TYR A 71 -3.10 8.82 -15.50
CA TYR A 71 -4.00 8.02 -16.32
C TYR A 71 -3.24 7.14 -17.33
N ASP A 72 -2.28 7.73 -18.05
CA ASP A 72 -1.48 7.03 -19.07
C ASP A 72 -0.51 5.97 -18.50
N ALA A 73 -0.13 6.10 -17.22
CA ALA A 73 0.69 5.10 -16.54
C ALA A 73 -0.12 3.86 -16.14
N GLY A 74 -1.45 3.96 -16.20
CA GLY A 74 -2.42 2.93 -15.87
C GLY A 74 -2.70 1.94 -16.99
N GLY A 75 -3.51 0.95 -16.64
CA GLY A 75 -3.94 -0.10 -17.58
C GLY A 75 -4.87 -1.14 -16.94
N TYR A 76 -5.15 -1.01 -15.64
CA TYR A 76 -6.04 -1.85 -14.87
C TYR A 76 -6.94 -0.96 -14.02
N GLY A 77 -8.27 -1.07 -14.19
CA GLY A 77 -9.23 -0.28 -13.40
C GLY A 77 -9.26 -0.59 -11.90
N ASN A 78 -8.59 -1.68 -11.47
CA ASN A 78 -8.60 -2.17 -10.09
C ASN A 78 -7.32 -1.82 -9.32
N VAL A 79 -6.51 -0.90 -9.83
CA VAL A 79 -5.26 -0.47 -9.21
C VAL A 79 -5.36 1.02 -8.91
N PRO A 80 -5.06 1.47 -7.68
CA PRO A 80 -5.31 2.85 -7.30
C PRO A 80 -4.43 3.81 -8.09
N GLY A 81 -4.94 5.01 -8.34
CA GLY A 81 -4.15 6.13 -8.80
C GLY A 81 -3.78 7.06 -7.64
N ILE A 82 -2.89 8.02 -7.88
CA ILE A 82 -2.59 9.14 -6.95
C ILE A 82 -2.50 10.48 -7.70
N TYR A 83 -3.36 10.66 -8.70
CA TYR A 83 -3.32 11.83 -9.59
C TYR A 83 -4.61 12.66 -9.59
N ILE A 84 -5.66 12.21 -8.92
CA ILE A 84 -6.86 13.03 -8.62
C ILE A 84 -7.01 13.23 -7.11
N ASP A 85 -7.65 14.33 -6.71
CA ASP A 85 -7.84 14.68 -5.30
C ASP A 85 -8.59 13.62 -4.50
N GLU A 86 -9.59 12.98 -5.12
CA GLU A 86 -10.36 11.89 -4.48
C GLU A 86 -9.47 10.69 -4.13
N GLN A 87 -8.54 10.35 -5.02
CA GLN A 87 -7.56 9.28 -4.80
C GLN A 87 -6.57 9.65 -3.69
N ILE A 88 -6.11 10.91 -3.65
CA ILE A 88 -5.18 11.39 -2.62
C ILE A 88 -5.86 11.38 -1.24
N LYS A 89 -7.11 11.86 -1.17
CA LYS A 89 -7.92 11.83 0.06
C LYS A 89 -8.16 10.39 0.53
N GLY A 90 -8.54 9.52 -0.40
CA GLY A 90 -8.72 8.09 -0.10
C GLY A 90 -7.41 7.41 0.32
N ALA A 91 -6.28 7.78 -0.27
CA ALA A 91 -4.97 7.26 0.11
C ALA A 91 -4.54 7.74 1.50
N HIS A 92 -5.17 8.76 2.08
CA HIS A 92 -4.89 9.20 3.46
C HIS A 92 -5.70 8.38 4.48
N PHE A 93 -5.22 7.18 4.79
CA PHE A 93 -5.79 6.37 5.87
C PHE A 93 -5.21 6.74 7.24
N PRO A 94 -5.99 6.59 8.33
CA PRO A 94 -5.48 6.77 9.69
C PRO A 94 -4.31 5.80 9.95
N ARG A 95 -3.22 6.32 10.53
CA ARG A 95 -2.10 5.47 10.97
C ARG A 95 -2.59 4.56 12.08
N ALA A 96 -2.47 3.24 11.90
CA ALA A 96 -2.56 2.32 13.01
C ALA A 96 -1.47 2.69 14.04
N ALA A 97 -1.85 2.75 15.31
CA ALA A 97 -0.99 3.23 16.38
C ALA A 97 0.29 2.38 16.47
N GLY A 98 1.43 2.96 16.05
CA GLY A 98 2.75 2.34 16.14
C GLY A 98 3.31 1.75 14.84
N SER A 99 2.59 1.76 13.72
CA SER A 99 3.17 1.39 12.42
C SER A 99 4.15 2.47 11.96
N ALA A 100 5.38 2.10 11.60
CA ALA A 100 6.43 3.07 11.39
C ALA A 100 6.18 3.90 10.12
N PHE A 101 5.94 3.27 8.97
CA PHE A 101 5.91 4.00 7.70
C PHE A 101 5.12 3.26 6.62
N ARG A 102 4.49 4.05 5.74
CA ARG A 102 3.82 3.60 4.52
C ARG A 102 4.63 4.12 3.34
N THR A 103 5.21 3.22 2.56
CA THR A 103 5.84 3.59 1.28
C THR A 103 4.84 3.30 0.17
N VAL A 104 4.44 4.34 -0.58
CA VAL A 104 3.61 4.18 -1.77
C VAL A 104 4.50 3.69 -2.92
N ARG A 105 4.17 2.53 -3.49
CA ARG A 105 4.91 1.99 -4.64
C ARG A 105 4.36 2.62 -5.91
N LEU A 106 5.10 3.55 -6.51
CA LEU A 106 4.73 4.10 -7.82
C LEU A 106 4.93 3.05 -8.91
N ARG A 107 3.92 2.86 -9.76
CA ARG A 107 3.94 1.94 -10.90
C ARG A 107 3.66 2.70 -12.19
N VAL A 108 4.42 2.35 -13.24
CA VAL A 108 4.20 2.78 -14.62
C VAL A 108 4.21 1.54 -15.50
N LEU A 109 3.09 1.22 -16.13
CA LEU A 109 2.98 0.09 -17.05
C LEU A 109 3.07 0.59 -18.49
N ARG A 110 4.15 0.25 -19.21
CA ARG A 110 4.34 0.71 -20.60
C ARG A 110 3.94 -0.29 -21.70
N ARG A 111 3.76 -1.58 -21.39
CA ARG A 111 3.54 -2.64 -22.40
C ARG A 111 2.49 -3.68 -22.04
N VAL A 112 1.54 -3.32 -21.17
CA VAL A 112 0.38 -4.15 -20.88
C VAL A 112 -0.70 -3.81 -21.91
N ASP A 113 -1.36 -4.83 -22.48
CA ASP A 113 -2.53 -4.64 -23.35
C ASP A 113 -3.52 -3.68 -22.68
N ARG A 114 -3.64 -2.45 -23.21
CA ARG A 114 -4.46 -1.35 -22.67
C ARG A 114 -5.97 -1.59 -22.80
N LYS A 115 -6.38 -2.85 -22.94
CA LYS A 115 -7.78 -3.22 -23.01
C LYS A 115 -8.28 -3.39 -21.59
N VAL A 116 -9.16 -2.47 -21.20
CA VAL A 116 -10.11 -2.50 -20.08
C VAL A 116 -9.79 -1.55 -18.92
N ALA A 117 -10.72 -0.60 -18.79
CA ALA A 117 -11.10 0.22 -17.64
C ALA A 117 -10.36 1.54 -17.38
N ALA A 118 -10.99 2.64 -17.82
CA ALA A 118 -11.45 3.75 -16.97
C ALA A 118 -11.94 4.92 -17.84
N THR A 119 -13.03 4.77 -18.58
CA THR A 119 -13.59 5.87 -19.38
C THR A 119 -14.39 6.88 -18.54
N SER A 120 -14.78 6.53 -17.32
CA SER A 120 -15.68 7.35 -16.48
C SER A 120 -14.99 8.38 -15.57
N CYS A 121 -13.66 8.51 -15.67
CA CYS A 121 -12.84 9.29 -14.74
C CYS A 121 -12.08 10.44 -15.42
N VAL A 122 -12.06 10.45 -16.75
CA VAL A 122 -11.35 11.45 -17.56
C VAL A 122 -12.05 12.82 -17.50
N ASP A 123 -13.35 12.86 -17.25
CA ASP A 123 -14.17 14.09 -17.26
C ASP A 123 -14.28 14.80 -15.89
N ARG A 124 -13.52 14.38 -14.87
CA ARG A 124 -13.57 14.97 -13.51
C ARG A 124 -12.29 15.71 -13.09
N GLY A 125 -11.37 15.92 -14.03
CA GLY A 125 -10.11 16.67 -13.83
C GLY A 125 -10.26 18.14 -14.19
#